data_AF-A0A932T453-F1
#
_entry.id   AF-A0A932T453-F1
#
_cell.length_a   1.000
_cell.length_b   1.000
_cell.length_c   1.000
_cell.angle_alpha   90.00
_cell.angle_beta   90.00
_cell.angle_gamma   90.00
#
_symmetry.space_group_name_H-M   'P 1'
#
loop_
_entity.id
_entity.type
_entity.pdbx_description
1 polymer ?
#
loop_
_entity_poly.entity_id
_entity_poly.type
_entity_poly.pdbx_seq_one_letter_code
_entity_poly.pdbx_strand_id
1 'polypeptide(L)'
;MLKQELEKHNLHFDELFYERCEKFTLLLKEWGKVHNLTSLNSLHDSDIKKNIVDSLYPLGFMDEFNSFADIGTGAGYPGLILAIAKPNIKAVLIEPRVKRVAFLNYVKNILGLKEELTIAELVDYKIVEFGEYRNYLYIENRSEK
;
A
#
# COMPACT_ATOMS: atom_id res chain seq x y z
N MET A 1 12.76 -8.21 16.30
CA MET A 1 12.86 -7.09 15.32
C MET A 1 12.10 -7.49 14.05
N LEU A 2 11.60 -6.56 13.23
CA LEU A 2 10.79 -6.89 12.02
C LEU A 2 11.49 -7.94 11.12
N LYS A 3 12.80 -7.78 10.93
CA LYS A 3 13.67 -8.73 10.22
C LYS A 3 13.54 -10.18 10.70
N GLN A 4 13.69 -10.42 12.00
CA GLN A 4 13.56 -11.75 12.60
C GLN A 4 12.17 -12.37 12.40
N GLU A 5 11.11 -11.55 12.29
CA GLU A 5 9.77 -12.06 12.06
C GLU A 5 9.59 -12.49 10.60
N LEU A 6 10.09 -11.71 9.64
CA LEU A 6 10.02 -12.03 8.22
C LEU A 6 10.88 -13.25 7.86
N GLU A 7 12.05 -13.41 8.48
CA GLU A 7 12.93 -14.56 8.28
C GLU A 7 12.26 -15.89 8.68
N LYS A 8 11.38 -15.90 9.70
CA LYS A 8 10.58 -17.10 10.06
C LYS A 8 9.63 -17.54 8.94
N HIS A 9 9.24 -16.61 8.08
CA HIS A 9 8.40 -16.84 6.91
C HIS A 9 9.22 -17.01 5.62
N ASN A 10 10.54 -17.19 5.72
CA ASN A 10 11.47 -17.29 4.59
C ASN A 10 11.47 -16.05 3.68
N LEU A 11 11.07 -14.90 4.22
CA LEU A 11 11.06 -13.62 3.51
C LEU A 11 12.32 -12.82 3.87
N HIS A 12 13.10 -12.51 2.84
CA HIS A 12 14.38 -11.81 2.97
C HIS A 12 14.38 -10.55 2.10
N PHE A 13 14.78 -9.43 2.69
CA PHE A 13 14.85 -8.13 2.02
C PHE A 13 16.18 -7.44 2.33
N ASP A 14 16.52 -6.43 1.54
CA ASP A 14 17.69 -5.58 1.78
C ASP A 14 17.46 -4.58 2.94
N GLU A 15 18.53 -3.89 3.36
CA GLU A 15 18.42 -2.89 4.42
C GLU A 15 17.52 -1.70 4.03
N LEU A 16 17.48 -1.34 2.75
CA LEU A 16 16.63 -0.25 2.25
C LEU A 16 15.13 -0.53 2.46
N PHE A 17 14.70 -1.79 2.31
CA PHE A 17 13.35 -2.21 2.65
C PHE A 17 13.01 -1.92 4.12
N TYR A 18 13.90 -2.31 5.05
CA TYR A 18 13.67 -2.13 6.48
C TYR A 18 13.65 -0.64 6.86
N GLU A 19 14.57 0.15 6.31
CA GLU A 19 14.59 1.62 6.47
C GLU A 19 13.28 2.26 6.00
N ARG A 20 12.76 1.83 4.85
CA ARG A 20 11.47 2.30 4.32
C ARG A 20 10.28 1.90 5.20
N CYS A 21 10.27 0.69 5.74
CA CYS A 21 9.24 0.25 6.69
C CYS A 21 9.26 1.05 8.00
N GLU A 22 10.44 1.37 8.53
CA GLU A 22 10.59 2.23 9.70
C GLU A 22 10.10 3.65 9.41
N LYS A 23 10.49 4.20 8.26
CA LYS A 23 10.04 5.52 7.83
C LYS A 23 8.53 5.56 7.63
N PHE A 24 7.93 4.56 6.99
CA PHE A 24 6.48 4.42 6.87
C PHE A 24 5.79 4.39 8.24
N THR A 25 6.32 3.62 9.20
CA THR A 25 5.78 3.53 10.56
C THR A 25 5.76 4.90 11.24
N LEU A 26 6.83 5.68 11.10
CA LEU A 26 6.91 7.04 11.63
C LEU A 26 5.86 7.96 10.99
N LEU A 27 5.82 8.00 9.66
CA LEU A 27 4.90 8.86 8.91
C LEU A 27 3.43 8.52 9.20
N LEU A 28 3.10 7.23 9.32
CA LEU A 28 1.73 6.78 9.65
C LEU A 28 1.30 7.27 11.03
N LYS A 29 2.19 7.22 12.03
CA LYS A 29 1.91 7.71 13.39
C LYS A 29 1.78 9.22 13.42
N GLU A 30 2.65 9.94 12.71
CA GLU A 30 2.59 11.41 12.60
C GLU A 30 1.29 11.87 11.94
N TRP A 31 0.97 11.28 10.78
CA TRP A 31 -0.25 11.62 10.06
C TRP A 31 -1.51 11.23 10.84
N GLY A 32 -1.51 10.06 11.48
CA GLY A 32 -2.62 9.57 12.31
C GLY A 32 -2.98 10.53 13.44
N LYS A 33 -1.99 11.16 14.08
CA LYS A 33 -2.18 12.17 15.13
C LYS A 33 -2.79 13.46 14.60
N VAL A 34 -2.37 13.92 13.42
CA VAL A 34 -2.79 15.22 12.85
C VAL A 34 -4.16 15.13 12.19
N HIS A 35 -4.51 13.96 11.62
CA HIS A 35 -5.67 13.84 10.73
C HIS A 35 -6.78 12.90 11.22
N ASN A 36 -6.70 12.38 12.45
CA ASN A 36 -7.68 11.45 13.04
C ASN A 36 -8.05 10.29 12.08
N LEU A 37 -7.04 9.70 11.41
CA LEU A 37 -7.25 8.60 10.45
C LEU A 37 -7.79 7.31 11.10
N THR A 38 -7.83 7.25 12.43
CA THR A 38 -8.36 6.14 13.23
C THR A 38 -9.13 6.73 14.43
N SER A 39 -10.35 6.26 14.69
CA SER A 39 -11.15 6.63 15.86
C SER A 39 -10.59 6.09 17.20
N LEU A 40 -9.30 5.74 17.23
CA LEU A 40 -8.61 5.11 18.34
C LEU A 40 -7.35 5.91 18.63
N ASN A 41 -7.30 6.45 19.84
CA ASN A 41 -6.05 6.87 20.47
C ASN A 41 -5.07 5.68 20.45
N SER A 42 -3.81 5.97 20.08
CA SER A 42 -2.64 5.07 19.99
C SER A 42 -2.64 3.98 18.92
N LEU A 43 -2.12 4.31 17.72
CA LEU A 43 -1.50 3.33 16.83
C LEU A 43 -0.23 2.78 17.51
N HIS A 44 -0.25 1.53 17.98
CA HIS A 44 0.91 0.90 18.58
C HIS A 44 1.86 0.34 17.52
N ASP A 45 3.16 0.39 17.81
CA ASP A 45 4.19 -0.14 16.90
C ASP A 45 4.02 -1.65 16.65
N SER A 46 3.47 -2.39 17.61
CA SER A 46 3.15 -3.81 17.46
C SER A 46 2.11 -4.05 16.38
N ASP A 47 1.05 -3.23 16.33
CA ASP A 47 -0.04 -3.38 15.38
C ASP A 47 0.41 -3.03 13.97
N ILE A 48 1.20 -1.96 13.85
CA ILE A 48 1.82 -1.56 12.58
C ILE A 48 2.73 -2.68 12.06
N LYS A 49 3.62 -3.20 12.92
CA LYS A 49 4.53 -4.30 12.54
C LYS A 49 3.77 -5.54 12.13
N LYS A 50 2.70 -5.90 12.85
CA LYS A 50 1.84 -7.03 12.48
C LYS A 50 1.22 -6.83 11.10
N ASN A 51 0.66 -5.65 10.82
CA ASN A 51 0.08 -5.34 9.51
C ASN A 51 1.13 -5.38 8.38
N ILE A 52 2.37 -4.94 8.65
CA ILE A 52 3.48 -5.06 7.69
C ILE A 52 3.76 -6.54 7.38
N VAL A 53 3.88 -7.39 8.40
CA VAL A 53 4.13 -8.83 8.22
C VAL A 53 2.97 -9.49 7.48
N ASP A 54 1.73 -9.24 7.89
CA ASP A 54 0.52 -9.79 7.25
C ASP A 54 0.42 -9.37 5.78
N SER A 55 0.85 -8.14 5.44
CA SER A 55 0.86 -7.63 4.06
C SER A 55 1.85 -8.35 3.15
N LEU A 56 2.92 -8.93 3.71
CA LEU A 56 3.98 -9.61 2.95
C LEU A 56 3.78 -11.13 2.90
N TYR A 57 2.94 -11.68 3.77
CA TYR A 57 2.63 -13.10 3.83
C TYR A 57 2.31 -13.72 2.46
N PRO A 58 1.57 -13.04 1.55
CA PRO A 58 1.33 -13.55 0.20
C PRO A 58 2.59 -13.86 -0.62
N LEU A 59 3.70 -13.14 -0.41
CA LEU A 59 4.95 -13.36 -1.14
C LEU A 59 5.60 -14.71 -0.81
N GLY A 60 5.22 -15.35 0.30
CA GLY A 60 5.75 -16.66 0.68
C GLY A 60 5.16 -17.84 -0.09
N PHE A 61 4.04 -17.63 -0.81
CA PHE A 61 3.34 -18.71 -1.52
C PHE A 61 2.81 -18.34 -2.90
N MET A 62 2.77 -17.05 -3.28
CA MET A 62 2.39 -16.64 -4.62
C MET A 62 3.53 -16.83 -5.60
N ASP A 63 3.19 -17.20 -6.84
CA ASP A 63 4.11 -17.17 -7.97
C ASP A 63 4.57 -15.72 -8.27
N GLU A 64 5.65 -15.58 -9.03
CA GLU A 64 6.12 -14.27 -9.48
C GLU A 64 5.07 -13.53 -10.29
N PHE A 65 4.96 -12.22 -10.07
CA PHE A 65 4.00 -11.33 -10.72
C PHE A 65 4.69 -10.04 -11.16
N ASN A 66 4.17 -9.45 -12.23
CA ASN A 66 4.74 -8.22 -12.81
C ASN A 66 3.90 -6.98 -12.52
N SER A 67 2.68 -7.17 -12.01
CA SER A 67 1.80 -6.06 -11.64
C SER A 67 0.71 -6.48 -10.63
N PHE A 68 0.21 -5.54 -9.83
CA PHE A 68 -0.97 -5.75 -8.98
C PHE A 68 -1.79 -4.46 -8.81
N ALA A 69 -3.04 -4.63 -8.37
CA ALA A 69 -3.90 -3.55 -7.91
C ALA A 69 -4.43 -3.86 -6.51
N ASP A 70 -4.50 -2.84 -5.64
CA ASP A 70 -5.03 -2.93 -4.28
C ASP A 70 -6.24 -2.01 -4.14
N ILE A 71 -7.44 -2.61 -4.06
CA ILE A 71 -8.71 -1.88 -3.99
C ILE A 71 -9.08 -1.64 -2.54
N GLY A 72 -9.08 -0.36 -2.14
CA GLY A 72 -9.35 0.03 -0.76
C GLY A 72 -8.12 -0.08 0.15
N THR A 73 -6.94 0.29 -0.37
CA THR A 73 -5.64 0.15 0.32
C THR A 73 -5.58 0.82 1.71
N GLY A 74 -6.51 1.73 2.02
CA GLY A 74 -6.62 2.32 3.35
C GLY A 74 -5.40 3.15 3.72
N ALA A 75 -4.68 2.71 4.75
CA ALA A 75 -3.42 3.32 5.18
C ALA A 75 -2.20 2.82 4.39
N GLY A 76 -2.41 2.06 3.30
CA GLY A 76 -1.36 1.47 2.47
C GLY A 76 -1.17 -0.04 2.68
N TYR A 77 -2.10 -0.72 3.36
CA TYR A 77 -2.03 -2.17 3.53
C TYR A 77 -3.03 -2.86 2.59
N PRO A 78 -2.63 -3.96 1.91
CA PRO A 78 -1.26 -4.48 1.81
C PRO A 78 -0.40 -3.76 0.77
N GLY A 79 -0.99 -2.99 -0.14
CA GLY A 79 -0.36 -2.64 -1.41
C GLY A 79 0.85 -1.71 -1.33
N LEU A 80 0.89 -0.74 -0.41
CA LEU A 80 2.08 0.11 -0.26
C LEU A 80 3.26 -0.68 0.32
N ILE A 81 2.99 -1.60 1.24
CA ILE A 81 4.02 -2.49 1.81
C ILE A 81 4.58 -3.42 0.73
N LEU A 82 3.71 -3.97 -0.13
CA LEU A 82 4.14 -4.76 -1.29
C LEU A 82 4.97 -3.93 -2.28
N ALA A 83 4.58 -2.67 -2.53
CA ALA A 83 5.36 -1.76 -3.38
C ALA A 83 6.73 -1.39 -2.76
N ILE A 84 6.85 -1.34 -1.43
CA ILE A 84 8.14 -1.17 -0.74
C ILE A 84 9.00 -2.44 -0.91
N ALA A 85 8.40 -3.63 -0.79
CA ALA A 85 9.08 -4.92 -0.91
C ALA A 85 9.51 -5.26 -2.35
N LYS A 86 8.74 -4.83 -3.34
CA LYS A 86 8.97 -5.10 -4.75
C LYS A 86 8.89 -3.79 -5.56
N PRO A 87 9.89 -2.89 -5.42
CA PRO A 87 9.83 -1.53 -5.98
C PRO A 87 9.82 -1.46 -7.52
N ASN A 88 10.12 -2.57 -8.20
CA ASN A 88 10.16 -2.67 -9.66
C ASN A 88 8.88 -3.27 -10.27
N ILE A 89 7.85 -3.54 -9.46
CA ILE A 89 6.57 -4.11 -9.91
C ILE A 89 5.54 -3.00 -10.06
N LYS A 90 4.77 -3.03 -11.16
CA LYS A 90 3.67 -2.10 -11.40
C LYS A 90 2.56 -2.26 -10.37
N ALA A 91 2.33 -1.24 -9.57
CA ALA A 91 1.35 -1.24 -8.50
C ALA A 91 0.33 -0.12 -8.70
N VAL A 92 -0.96 -0.42 -8.54
CA VAL A 92 -2.02 0.60 -8.49
C VAL A 92 -2.75 0.49 -7.15
N LEU A 93 -2.65 1.52 -6.31
CA LEU A 93 -3.35 1.58 -5.04
C LEU A 93 -4.56 2.49 -5.15
N ILE A 94 -5.74 1.95 -4.91
CA ILE A 94 -7.02 2.62 -5.12
C ILE A 94 -7.64 2.93 -3.77
N GLU A 95 -7.97 4.19 -3.52
CA GLU A 95 -8.58 4.63 -2.27
C GLU A 95 -9.60 5.76 -2.50
N PRO A 96 -10.85 5.63 -2.03
CA PRO A 96 -11.88 6.65 -2.22
C PRO A 96 -11.71 7.89 -1.32
N ARG A 97 -11.03 7.79 -0.18
CA ARG A 97 -10.91 8.91 0.77
C ARG A 97 -9.74 9.81 0.41
N VAL A 98 -10.04 11.03 -0.05
CA VAL A 98 -9.07 12.08 -0.40
C VAL A 98 -7.93 12.24 0.62
N LYS A 99 -8.23 12.26 1.93
CA LYS A 99 -7.20 12.37 2.98
C LYS A 99 -6.22 11.20 3.01
N ARG A 100 -6.68 9.99 2.67
CA ARG A 100 -5.82 8.80 2.59
C ARG A 100 -5.04 8.78 1.29
N VAL A 101 -5.65 9.19 0.17
CA VAL A 101 -4.92 9.42 -1.10
C VAL A 101 -3.78 10.42 -0.90
N ALA A 102 -4.02 11.53 -0.20
CA ALA A 102 -3.00 12.51 0.14
C ALA A 102 -1.87 11.91 0.99
N PHE A 103 -2.21 11.12 2.01
CA PHE A 103 -1.24 10.40 2.84
C PHE A 103 -0.39 9.43 2.01
N LEU A 104 -1.01 8.60 1.17
CA LEU A 104 -0.31 7.63 0.32
C LEU A 104 0.65 8.31 -0.66
N ASN A 105 0.22 9.42 -1.28
CA ASN A 105 1.09 10.23 -2.12
C ASN A 105 2.24 10.86 -1.34
N TYR A 106 1.99 11.34 -0.13
CA TYR A 106 3.03 11.87 0.76
C TYR A 106 4.08 10.79 1.08
N VAL A 107 3.67 9.60 1.50
CA VAL A 107 4.59 8.49 1.78
C VAL A 107 5.34 8.06 0.51
N LYS A 108 4.64 7.86 -0.62
CA LYS A 108 5.25 7.52 -1.92
C LYS A 108 6.39 8.47 -2.26
N ASN A 109 6.17 9.78 -2.08
CA ASN A 109 7.16 10.81 -2.37
C ASN A 109 8.35 10.79 -1.40
N ILE A 110 8.11 10.63 -0.09
CA ILE A 110 9.17 10.58 0.92
C ILE A 110 10.04 9.33 0.78
N LEU A 111 9.46 8.18 0.40
CA LEU A 111 10.18 6.92 0.23
C LEU A 111 10.82 6.76 -1.17
N GLY A 112 10.52 7.67 -2.11
CA GLY A 112 11.07 7.65 -3.47
C GLY A 112 10.50 6.53 -4.36
N LEU A 113 9.25 6.14 -4.19
CA LEU A 113 8.61 5.01 -4.90
C LEU A 113 7.93 5.44 -6.22
N LYS A 114 8.58 6.24 -7.07
CA LYS A 114 7.83 7.06 -8.06
C LYS A 114 7.38 6.35 -9.34
N GLU A 115 8.25 5.54 -9.95
CA GLU A 115 8.06 5.06 -11.33
C GLU A 115 6.95 4.02 -11.45
N GLU A 116 6.92 3.01 -10.57
CA GLU A 116 6.05 1.84 -10.74
C GLU A 116 4.80 1.85 -9.85
N LEU A 117 4.64 2.84 -8.97
CA LEU A 117 3.53 2.91 -8.01
C LEU A 117 2.57 4.05 -8.35
N THR A 118 1.33 3.74 -8.72
CA THR A 118 0.26 4.72 -8.93
C THR A 118 -0.67 4.75 -7.72
N ILE A 119 -1.01 5.95 -7.23
CA ILE A 119 -2.06 6.15 -6.24
C ILE A 119 -3.27 6.75 -6.98
N ALA A 120 -4.39 6.02 -6.98
CA ALA A 120 -5.63 6.42 -7.64
C ALA A 120 -6.69 6.78 -6.60
N GLU A 121 -7.28 7.98 -6.74
CA GLU A 121 -8.52 8.32 -6.04
C GLU A 121 -9.69 7.66 -6.75
N LEU A 122 -10.50 6.88 -6.03
CA LEU A 122 -11.72 6.30 -6.59
C LEU A 122 -12.83 7.36 -6.60
N VAL A 123 -13.03 7.99 -7.75
CA VAL A 123 -14.04 9.06 -7.93
C VAL A 123 -15.41 8.48 -8.30
N ASP A 124 -15.44 7.50 -9.20
CA ASP A 124 -16.63 6.80 -9.65
C ASP A 124 -16.22 5.43 -10.21
N TYR A 125 -17.13 4.46 -10.22
CA TYR A 125 -16.93 3.19 -10.89
C TYR A 125 -18.16 2.77 -11.68
N LYS A 126 -17.93 2.29 -12.91
CA LYS A 126 -18.97 1.64 -13.72
C LYS A 126 -18.60 0.18 -13.88
N ILE A 127 -19.56 -0.69 -13.60
CA ILE A 127 -19.52 -2.08 -14.04
C ILE A 127 -19.94 -2.07 -15.50
N VAL A 128 -19.00 -2.36 -16.40
CA VAL A 128 -19.28 -2.49 -17.83
C VAL A 128 -19.22 -3.97 -18.19
N GLU A 129 -20.32 -4.48 -18.74
CA GLU A 129 -20.38 -5.82 -19.31
C GLU A 129 -19.69 -5.83 -20.67
N PHE A 130 -18.67 -6.67 -20.82
CA PHE A 130 -18.00 -6.92 -22.09
C PHE A 130 -18.05 -8.42 -22.39
N GLY A 131 -18.95 -8.80 -23.31
CA GLY A 131 -19.19 -10.20 -23.68
C GLY A 131 -19.75 -11.05 -22.54
N GLU A 132 -19.78 -12.37 -22.73
CA GLU A 132 -20.45 -13.31 -21.80
C GLU A 132 -19.76 -13.46 -20.42
N TYR A 133 -18.56 -12.89 -20.20
CA TYR A 133 -17.75 -13.25 -19.02
C TYR A 133 -16.92 -12.15 -18.34
N ARG A 134 -17.03 -10.85 -18.69
CA ARG A 134 -16.15 -9.85 -18.05
C ARG A 134 -16.85 -8.56 -17.68
N ASN A 135 -16.96 -8.35 -16.37
CA ASN A 135 -17.24 -7.06 -15.73
C ASN A 135 -15.92 -6.30 -15.53
N TYR A 136 -15.84 -5.06 -16.00
CA TYR A 136 -14.67 -4.20 -15.83
C TYR A 136 -14.94 -3.09 -14.79
N LEU A 137 -13.93 -2.75 -13.99
CA LEU A 137 -13.93 -1.59 -13.10
C LEU A 137 -13.19 -0.42 -13.80
N TYR A 138 -13.92 0.59 -14.24
CA TYR A 138 -13.33 1.81 -14.78
C TYR A 138 -13.06 2.81 -13.64
N ILE A 139 -11.81 3.27 -13.53
CA ILE A 139 -11.37 4.25 -12.52
C ILE A 139 -10.86 5.49 -13.24
N GLU A 140 -11.56 6.61 -13.11
CA GLU A 140 -11.09 7.91 -13.63
C GLU A 140 -10.08 8.53 -12.67
N ASN A 141 -8.89 8.85 -13.17
CA ASN A 141 -7.88 9.57 -12.40
C ASN A 141 -8.06 11.09 -12.61
N ARG A 142 -8.34 11.83 -11.54
CA ARG A 142 -8.54 13.30 -11.58
C ARG A 142 -7.26 14.13 -11.75
N SER A 143 -6.09 13.50 -11.83
CA SER A 143 -4.80 14.21 -11.80
C SER A 143 -4.39 14.95 -13.09
N GLU A 144 -5.26 14.99 -14.11
CA GLU A 144 -5.07 15.83 -15.30
C GLU A 144 -6.07 17.01 -15.34
N LYS A 145 -5.84 18.03 -14.51
CA LYS A 145 -6.36 19.39 -14.70
C LYS A 145 -5.32 20.43 -14.31
#